data_AF-A0A3B9IZ20-F1
#
_entry.id   AF-A0A3B9IZ20-F1
#
_cell.length_a   1.000
_cell.length_b   1.000
_cell.length_c   1.000
_cell.angle_alpha   90.00
_cell.angle_beta   90.00
_cell.angle_gamma   90.00
#
_symmetry.space_group_name_H-M   'P 1'
#
loop_
_entity.id
_entity.type
_entity.pdbx_description
1 polymer ?
#
loop_
_entity_poly.entity_id
_entity_poly.type
_entity_poly.pdbx_seq_one_letter_code
_entity_poly.pdbx_strand_id
1 'polypeptide(L)'
;MKCKYCGNDLGEDAVFCNNCGKKAESIVSLKKEKDSLNITQDSDINYAQEENNAENQYIPYENTENHDKNNPEQESEYFSDTIYENEHRNEKTGILKLTGSFFVMILATVLFAFVSICFCVKLGVSGKTSADAVRRMKTSILMDTDTGEKSFSDSIYDFIKFGNINDEGITKAQFRDFMVNSDFLEFAAEKTELYVDYIINGKGTEPTVTTDEMTEFFRNNEDVSEESFGYKMQTGDYNAIRRQLERNEADSNLLISSWSVRTGFNFGKLNYAFQYITLGILAALTIVFFIWIAVIVDRKGKYILWFYGNIFLFSGIIVFLAGFAAVFGLPLAYIHTESLACYAGSAMLIPFSLFAVSTGLFQICVGIIFKSIKKFFRRREKRSQEIEKALAAANV
;
A
#
# COMPACT_ATOMS: atom_id res chain seq x y z
N MET A 1 28.03 -19.00 25.39
CA MET A 1 26.92 -18.12 25.85
C MET A 1 25.62 -18.56 25.17
N LYS A 2 24.42 -18.20 25.65
CA LYS A 2 23.15 -18.60 24.99
C LYS A 2 22.53 -17.45 24.21
N CYS A 3 21.99 -17.75 23.03
CA CYS A 3 21.22 -16.81 22.24
C CYS A 3 19.97 -16.37 23.02
N LYS A 4 19.81 -15.07 23.29
CA LYS A 4 18.64 -14.53 23.98
C LYS A 4 17.31 -14.76 23.23
N TYR A 5 17.36 -15.04 21.93
CA TYR A 5 16.17 -15.19 21.08
C TYR A 5 15.71 -16.63 20.89
N CYS A 6 16.62 -17.60 20.90
CA CYS A 6 16.27 -19.00 20.60
C CYS A 6 16.92 -20.01 21.56
N GLY A 7 17.65 -19.56 22.58
CA GLY A 7 18.26 -20.41 23.60
C GLY A 7 19.46 -21.26 23.15
N ASN A 8 19.83 -21.22 21.86
CA ASN A 8 20.92 -22.02 21.31
C ASN A 8 22.29 -21.57 21.84
N ASP A 9 23.22 -22.52 22.01
CA ASP A 9 24.58 -22.21 22.44
C ASP A 9 25.36 -21.50 21.32
N LEU A 10 26.01 -20.40 21.71
CA LEU A 10 26.85 -19.56 20.88
C LEU A 10 28.30 -19.70 21.35
N GLY A 11 29.20 -19.85 20.38
CA GLY A 11 30.65 -19.77 20.61
C GLY A 11 31.03 -18.40 21.18
N GLU A 12 32.14 -18.35 21.92
CA GLU A 12 32.55 -17.16 22.68
C GLU A 12 32.78 -15.92 21.80
N ASP A 13 33.07 -16.13 20.51
CA ASP A 13 33.30 -15.07 19.51
C ASP A 13 32.18 -14.95 18.46
N ALA A 14 31.04 -15.62 18.66
CA ALA A 14 29.98 -15.65 17.67
C ALA A 14 29.30 -14.27 17.57
N VAL A 15 29.44 -13.60 16.41
CA VAL A 15 28.78 -12.31 16.12
C VAL A 15 27.31 -12.49 15.74
N PHE A 16 26.93 -13.69 15.28
CA PHE A 16 25.56 -14.04 14.90
C PHE A 16 25.22 -15.45 15.41
N CYS A 17 23.93 -15.69 15.68
CA CYS A 17 23.44 -17.01 16.02
C CYS A 17 23.33 -17.88 14.78
N ASN A 18 24.06 -18.99 14.77
CA ASN A 18 24.10 -19.95 13.67
C ASN A 18 22.75 -20.64 13.41
N ASN A 19 21.84 -20.63 14.40
CA ASN A 19 20.53 -21.26 14.29
C ASN A 19 19.43 -20.29 13.84
N CYS A 20 19.42 -19.05 14.37
CA CYS A 20 18.33 -18.10 14.10
C CYS A 20 18.76 -16.83 13.35
N GLY A 21 20.03 -16.70 12.95
CA GLY A 21 20.57 -15.60 12.16
C GLY A 21 20.65 -14.24 12.84
N LYS A 22 20.21 -14.12 14.10
CA LYS A 22 20.22 -12.84 14.84
C LYS A 22 21.59 -12.50 15.39
N LYS A 23 21.95 -11.21 15.37
CA LYS A 23 23.23 -10.71 15.88
C LYS A 23 23.34 -10.99 17.39
N ALA A 24 24.44 -11.57 17.80
CA ALA A 24 24.76 -11.75 19.20
C ALA A 24 25.32 -10.43 19.75
N GLU A 25 24.71 -9.91 20.80
CA GLU A 25 25.23 -8.75 21.52
C GLU A 25 26.45 -9.21 22.34
N SER A 26 27.66 -8.88 21.91
CA SER A 26 28.87 -9.14 22.68
C SER A 26 28.99 -8.12 23.82
N ILE A 27 29.18 -8.62 25.05
CA ILE A 27 29.51 -7.78 26.21
C ILE A 27 31.02 -7.48 26.14
N VAL A 28 31.38 -6.29 25.66
CA VAL A 28 32.70 -5.69 25.93
C VAL A 28 32.46 -4.31 26.54
N SER A 29 32.30 -4.28 27.87
CA SER A 29 32.75 -3.21 28.77
C SER A 29 32.11 -3.34 30.16
N LEU A 30 32.51 -4.36 30.93
CA LEU A 30 32.34 -4.36 32.40
C LEU A 30 33.60 -4.96 33.04
N LYS A 31 34.69 -4.19 33.07
CA LYS A 31 35.82 -4.42 33.98
C LYS A 31 36.62 -3.13 34.25
N LYS A 32 36.18 -2.38 35.27
CA LYS A 32 36.96 -1.65 36.30
C LYS A 32 35.99 -0.78 37.11
N GLU A 33 35.62 -1.26 38.31
CA GLU A 33 36.01 -0.66 39.61
C GLU A 33 35.45 0.76 39.77
N LYS A 34 34.38 1.01 40.55
CA LYS A 34 34.32 0.91 42.02
C LYS A 34 35.67 1.25 42.65
N ASP A 35 35.88 2.54 42.93
CA ASP A 35 36.19 3.02 44.29
C ASP A 35 36.24 4.55 44.36
N SER A 36 35.76 5.07 45.51
CA SER A 36 35.97 6.40 46.11
C SER A 36 35.45 7.64 45.35
N LEU A 37 34.40 8.30 45.84
CA LEU A 37 34.31 9.30 46.94
C LEU A 37 34.48 10.75 46.44
N ASN A 38 33.40 11.53 46.61
CA ASN A 38 33.35 12.90 47.15
C ASN A 38 34.26 14.00 46.55
N ILE A 39 33.64 15.05 45.96
CA ILE A 39 33.58 16.44 46.47
C ILE A 39 33.06 17.40 45.37
N THR A 40 32.19 18.31 45.82
CA THR A 40 31.65 19.54 45.23
C THR A 40 32.63 20.41 44.44
N GLN A 41 32.15 21.20 43.46
CA GLN A 41 31.93 22.67 43.54
C GLN A 41 31.95 23.34 42.14
N ASP A 42 31.19 24.44 42.03
CA ASP A 42 31.04 25.36 40.89
C ASP A 42 32.34 25.80 40.21
N SER A 43 32.25 26.13 38.90
CA SER A 43 32.60 27.48 38.40
C SER A 43 32.43 27.60 36.88
N ASP A 44 31.84 28.72 36.47
CA ASP A 44 31.81 29.30 35.13
C ASP A 44 33.21 29.44 34.47
N ILE A 45 33.26 29.52 33.13
CA ILE A 45 33.79 30.65 32.32
C ILE A 45 34.13 30.22 30.87
N ASN A 46 33.97 31.23 30.02
CA ASN A 46 33.96 31.39 28.58
C ASN A 46 35.37 31.43 27.91
N TYR A 47 35.39 31.86 26.62
CA TYR A 47 36.48 32.20 25.67
C TYR A 47 36.81 31.08 24.66
N ALA A 48 36.55 31.20 23.35
CA ALA A 48 36.84 32.21 22.31
C ALA A 48 38.20 32.02 21.59
N GLN A 49 38.09 31.89 20.26
CA GLN A 49 38.99 32.21 19.13
C GLN A 49 40.49 31.87 19.18
N GLU A 50 40.98 31.33 18.05
CA GLU A 50 42.14 31.91 17.36
C GLU A 50 42.08 31.63 15.84
N GLU A 51 42.17 32.72 15.07
CA GLU A 51 42.45 32.78 13.63
C GLU A 51 43.96 32.55 13.39
N ASN A 52 44.34 32.18 12.17
CA ASN A 52 45.49 32.81 11.52
C ASN A 52 45.40 32.74 9.98
N ASN A 53 45.54 33.92 9.39
CA ASN A 53 45.57 34.29 7.98
C ASN A 53 46.95 34.08 7.33
N ALA A 54 46.97 34.11 5.99
CA ALA A 54 47.89 34.88 5.10
C ALA A 54 48.15 34.10 3.79
N GLU A 55 48.31 34.67 2.59
CA GLU A 55 47.98 35.96 1.97
C GLU A 55 48.30 35.83 0.45
N ASN A 56 47.50 36.51 -0.39
CA ASN A 56 47.73 37.07 -1.74
C ASN A 56 48.82 36.58 -2.72
N GLN A 57 48.41 36.46 -4.00
CA GLN A 57 49.03 37.26 -5.10
C GLN A 57 48.13 37.37 -6.37
N TYR A 58 47.89 38.60 -6.81
CA TYR A 58 47.34 39.09 -8.10
C TYR A 58 48.54 39.65 -8.93
N ILE A 59 48.63 39.73 -10.27
CA ILE A 59 48.03 40.55 -11.37
C ILE A 59 48.78 40.09 -12.69
N PRO A 60 48.65 40.60 -13.95
CA PRO A 60 47.59 41.25 -14.75
C PRO A 60 47.34 40.66 -16.17
N TYR A 61 46.31 41.24 -16.80
CA TYR A 61 45.86 41.30 -18.20
C TYR A 61 46.89 41.80 -19.23
N GLU A 62 46.75 41.33 -20.47
CA GLU A 62 47.34 41.92 -21.69
C GLU A 62 46.28 42.02 -22.80
N ASN A 63 46.33 43.12 -23.54
CA ASN A 63 45.34 43.65 -24.47
C ASN A 63 46.07 43.92 -25.80
N THR A 64 45.49 43.60 -26.96
CA THR A 64 45.98 44.07 -28.27
C THR A 64 44.82 44.44 -29.19
N GLU A 65 44.66 45.76 -29.40
CA GLU A 65 44.55 46.52 -30.67
C GLU A 65 44.43 45.74 -32.01
N ASN A 66 43.84 46.18 -33.14
CA ASN A 66 42.97 47.28 -33.61
C ASN A 66 42.66 47.01 -35.12
N HIS A 67 41.87 47.88 -35.79
CA HIS A 67 41.49 47.98 -37.23
C HIS A 67 40.18 47.30 -37.67
N ASP A 68 39.26 47.90 -38.45
CA ASP A 68 39.14 49.21 -39.11
C ASP A 68 37.66 49.50 -39.47
N LYS A 69 37.39 50.73 -39.89
CA LYS A 69 36.12 51.46 -40.02
C LYS A 69 35.31 51.17 -41.32
N ASN A 70 33.98 51.36 -41.27
CA ASN A 70 33.19 52.35 -42.06
C ASN A 70 31.69 51.97 -42.23
N ASN A 71 30.81 52.97 -42.13
CA ASN A 71 29.33 53.03 -42.34
C ASN A 71 29.08 53.95 -43.58
N PRO A 72 27.87 54.26 -44.16
CA PRO A 72 26.46 53.82 -43.95
C PRO A 72 25.60 53.62 -45.25
N GLU A 73 24.25 53.49 -45.09
CA GLU A 73 23.12 53.73 -46.03
C GLU A 73 22.79 52.67 -47.12
N GLN A 74 21.56 52.33 -47.55
CA GLN A 74 20.14 52.56 -47.22
C GLN A 74 19.29 51.66 -48.18
N GLU A 75 17.98 51.47 -47.92
CA GLU A 75 16.91 50.86 -48.78
C GLU A 75 16.92 49.32 -48.94
N SER A 76 15.81 48.57 -49.11
CA SER A 76 14.37 48.69 -48.87
C SER A 76 13.78 47.31 -49.22
N GLU A 77 12.67 46.95 -48.57
CA GLU A 77 11.60 46.09 -49.12
C GLU A 77 11.73 44.55 -49.16
N TYR A 78 10.56 43.96 -48.93
CA TYR A 78 10.09 42.59 -49.18
C TYR A 78 10.24 41.49 -48.11
N PHE A 79 9.08 41.18 -47.53
CA PHE A 79 8.70 40.02 -46.74
C PHE A 79 8.54 38.80 -47.66
N SER A 80 9.29 37.70 -47.46
CA SER A 80 8.81 36.34 -47.78
C SER A 80 9.70 35.24 -47.19
N ASP A 81 9.01 34.29 -46.54
CA ASP A 81 9.36 32.87 -46.38
C ASP A 81 10.63 32.46 -45.61
N THR A 82 10.50 32.39 -44.28
CA THR A 82 11.26 31.40 -43.49
C THR A 82 10.58 30.04 -43.59
N ILE A 83 11.06 29.18 -44.49
CA ILE A 83 10.77 27.75 -44.49
C ILE A 83 12.08 26.95 -44.71
N TYR A 84 12.46 26.24 -43.63
CA TYR A 84 13.45 25.14 -43.51
C TYR A 84 14.90 25.38 -43.94
N GLU A 85 15.81 25.53 -42.97
CA GLU A 85 16.86 24.53 -42.73
C GLU A 85 17.48 24.68 -41.33
N ASN A 86 17.67 23.54 -40.66
CA ASN A 86 18.44 23.40 -39.42
C ASN A 86 19.91 23.77 -39.67
N GLU A 87 20.61 24.36 -38.70
CA GLU A 87 21.64 23.60 -37.96
C GLU A 87 22.30 24.38 -36.81
N HIS A 88 22.55 23.62 -35.74
CA HIS A 88 23.64 23.78 -34.77
C HIS A 88 23.62 24.92 -33.75
N ARG A 89 22.75 24.77 -32.73
CA ARG A 89 23.19 24.89 -31.32
C ARG A 89 22.62 23.75 -30.45
N ASN A 90 23.49 22.79 -30.11
CA ASN A 90 23.37 21.76 -29.07
C ASN A 90 22.16 20.80 -29.10
N GLU A 91 22.15 19.90 -30.08
CA GLU A 91 21.10 18.88 -30.27
C GLU A 91 21.22 17.65 -29.34
N LYS A 92 22.38 17.43 -28.69
CA LYS A 92 22.56 16.29 -27.76
C LYS A 92 21.87 16.46 -26.40
N THR A 93 21.44 17.67 -26.04
CA THR A 93 20.77 17.95 -24.75
C THR A 93 19.24 17.93 -24.82
N GLY A 94 18.63 17.91 -26.02
CA GLY A 94 17.18 17.92 -26.19
C GLY A 94 16.53 16.53 -26.09
N ILE A 95 17.18 15.51 -26.66
CA ILE A 95 16.69 14.12 -26.64
C ILE A 95 16.77 13.52 -25.22
N LEU A 96 17.81 13.86 -24.46
CA LEU A 96 17.98 13.41 -23.07
C LEU A 96 16.92 13.99 -22.11
N LYS A 97 16.47 15.24 -22.35
CA LYS A 97 15.38 15.86 -21.58
C LYS A 97 14.02 15.23 -21.90
N LEU A 98 13.79 14.83 -23.15
CA LEU A 98 12.53 14.22 -23.57
C LEU A 98 12.38 12.78 -23.04
N THR A 99 13.48 12.00 -23.02
CA THR A 99 13.48 10.63 -22.47
C THR A 99 13.40 10.62 -20.94
N GLY A 100 14.08 11.56 -20.25
CA GLY A 100 13.99 11.72 -18.80
C GLY A 100 12.57 12.05 -18.32
N SER A 101 11.85 12.93 -19.03
CA SER A 101 10.47 13.28 -18.68
C SER A 101 9.50 12.11 -18.81
N PHE A 102 9.76 11.16 -19.71
CA PHE A 102 8.93 9.97 -19.89
C PHE A 102 9.12 8.97 -18.74
N PHE A 103 10.36 8.77 -18.29
CA PHE A 103 10.65 7.92 -17.13
C PHE A 103 9.99 8.47 -15.86
N VAL A 104 10.13 9.77 -15.60
CA VAL A 104 9.49 10.44 -14.46
C VAL A 104 7.96 10.33 -14.54
N MET A 105 7.38 10.41 -15.75
CA MET A 105 5.93 10.22 -15.95
C MET A 105 5.47 8.81 -15.56
N ILE A 106 6.20 7.76 -15.96
CA ILE A 106 5.85 6.38 -15.59
C ILE A 106 5.89 6.22 -14.07
N LEU A 107 6.97 6.69 -13.43
CA LEU A 107 7.13 6.59 -11.99
C LEU A 107 6.03 7.37 -11.25
N ALA A 108 5.71 8.59 -11.70
CA ALA A 108 4.60 9.37 -11.17
C ALA A 108 3.25 8.67 -11.35
N THR A 109 3.03 7.97 -12.47
CA THR A 109 1.81 7.21 -12.74
C THR A 109 1.66 6.04 -11.77
N VAL A 110 2.72 5.25 -11.59
CA VAL A 110 2.74 4.11 -10.67
C VAL A 110 2.54 4.58 -9.23
N LEU A 111 3.27 5.61 -8.80
CA LEU A 111 3.15 6.16 -7.45
C LEU A 111 1.74 6.72 -7.19
N PHE A 112 1.19 7.49 -8.14
CA PHE A 112 -0.14 8.07 -7.99
C PHE A 112 -1.23 6.99 -7.96
N ALA A 113 -1.11 5.95 -8.80
CA ALA A 113 -2.00 4.79 -8.75
C ALA A 113 -1.90 4.05 -7.41
N PHE A 114 -0.68 3.83 -6.91
CA PHE A 114 -0.43 3.19 -5.62
C PHE A 114 -1.08 3.98 -4.47
N VAL A 115 -0.83 5.29 -4.38
CA VAL A 115 -1.44 6.16 -3.36
C VAL A 115 -2.97 6.12 -3.45
N SER A 116 -3.52 6.14 -4.66
CA SER A 116 -4.97 6.07 -4.88
C SER A 116 -5.56 4.75 -4.39
N ILE A 117 -4.93 3.62 -4.72
CA ILE A 117 -5.36 2.29 -4.25
C ILE A 117 -5.28 2.21 -2.73
N CYS A 118 -4.17 2.62 -2.13
CA CYS A 118 -4.03 2.60 -0.66
C CYS A 118 -5.07 3.49 0.02
N PHE A 119 -5.39 4.64 -0.56
CA PHE A 119 -6.47 5.51 -0.07
C PHE A 119 -7.85 4.84 -0.18
N CYS A 120 -8.14 4.17 -1.30
CA CYS A 120 -9.37 3.39 -1.46
C CYS A 120 -9.45 2.23 -0.46
N VAL A 121 -8.34 1.52 -0.18
CA VAL A 121 -8.30 0.48 0.85
C VAL A 121 -8.58 1.09 2.22
N LYS A 122 -7.92 2.21 2.56
CA LYS A 122 -8.11 2.87 3.84
C LYS A 122 -9.56 3.30 4.11
N LEU A 123 -10.28 3.74 3.07
CA LEU A 123 -11.67 4.14 3.19
C LEU A 123 -12.65 2.95 3.07
N GLY A 124 -12.33 1.96 2.24
CA GLY A 124 -13.23 0.86 1.92
C GLY A 124 -13.08 -0.38 2.82
N VAL A 125 -11.95 -0.54 3.49
CA VAL A 125 -11.65 -1.69 4.35
C VAL A 125 -11.40 -1.19 5.78
N SER A 126 -12.48 -1.01 6.53
CA SER A 126 -12.46 -0.70 7.96
C SER A 126 -13.04 -1.86 8.75
N GLY A 127 -12.69 -2.00 10.04
CA GLY A 127 -13.19 -3.09 10.88
C GLY A 127 -14.71 -3.21 10.82
N LYS A 128 -15.43 -2.09 11.03
CA LYS A 128 -16.89 -2.03 10.95
C LYS A 128 -17.42 -2.43 9.58
N THR A 129 -16.84 -1.88 8.53
CA THR A 129 -17.27 -2.16 7.15
C THR A 129 -17.09 -3.63 6.79
N SER A 130 -15.99 -4.23 7.23
CA SER A 130 -15.70 -5.65 7.03
C SER A 130 -16.61 -6.54 7.86
N ALA A 131 -16.87 -6.20 9.13
CA ALA A 131 -17.83 -6.88 9.97
C ALA A 131 -19.25 -6.87 9.37
N ASP A 132 -19.71 -5.70 8.91
CA ASP A 132 -21.02 -5.57 8.24
C ASP A 132 -21.09 -6.34 6.92
N ALA A 133 -19.96 -6.53 6.22
CA ALA A 133 -19.90 -7.40 5.07
C ALA A 133 -20.04 -8.87 5.46
N VAL A 134 -19.38 -9.30 6.55
CA VAL A 134 -19.48 -10.67 7.09
C VAL A 134 -20.92 -10.97 7.53
N ARG A 135 -21.57 -10.07 8.27
CA ARG A 135 -22.98 -10.20 8.70
C ARG A 135 -23.96 -10.39 7.53
N ARG A 136 -23.63 -9.86 6.34
CA ARG A 136 -24.47 -9.95 5.13
C ARG A 136 -24.20 -11.20 4.30
N MET A 137 -23.20 -12.00 4.65
CA MET A 137 -22.95 -13.27 3.96
C MET A 137 -24.09 -14.26 4.25
N LYS A 138 -24.21 -15.29 3.41
CA LYS A 138 -25.17 -16.37 3.64
C LYS A 138 -24.44 -17.52 4.33
N THR A 139 -24.82 -17.83 5.56
CA THR A 139 -24.17 -18.88 6.36
C THR A 139 -24.17 -20.21 5.65
N SER A 140 -25.29 -20.58 4.99
CA SER A 140 -25.38 -21.83 4.22
C SER A 140 -24.32 -21.93 3.12
N ILE A 141 -24.15 -20.87 2.31
CA ILE A 141 -23.12 -20.83 1.27
C ILE A 141 -21.74 -20.90 1.90
N LEU A 142 -21.50 -20.10 2.96
CA LEU A 142 -20.22 -20.09 3.66
C LEU A 142 -19.81 -21.47 4.18
N MET A 143 -20.75 -22.20 4.79
CA MET A 143 -20.50 -23.54 5.34
C MET A 143 -20.21 -24.59 4.28
N ASP A 144 -20.70 -24.38 3.05
CA ASP A 144 -20.49 -25.27 1.91
C ASP A 144 -19.24 -24.91 1.10
N THR A 145 -18.67 -23.72 1.27
CA THR A 145 -17.46 -23.30 0.51
C THR A 145 -16.28 -24.22 0.76
N ASP A 146 -15.49 -24.45 -0.28
CA ASP A 146 -14.32 -25.33 -0.24
C ASP A 146 -13.12 -24.62 0.41
N THR A 147 -12.45 -25.34 1.30
CA THR A 147 -11.19 -24.94 1.93
C THR A 147 -9.95 -25.56 1.27
N GLY A 148 -10.14 -26.34 0.21
CA GLY A 148 -9.13 -27.00 -0.62
C GLY A 148 -9.25 -28.52 -0.63
N GLU A 149 -9.85 -29.12 0.40
CA GLU A 149 -10.05 -30.57 0.54
C GLU A 149 -11.50 -30.95 0.88
N LYS A 150 -12.25 -30.03 1.49
CA LYS A 150 -13.56 -30.26 2.08
C LYS A 150 -14.26 -28.92 2.34
N SER A 151 -15.57 -29.00 2.57
CA SER A 151 -16.37 -27.85 2.96
C SER A 151 -15.83 -27.20 4.23
N PHE A 152 -16.07 -25.90 4.38
CA PHE A 152 -15.65 -25.14 5.54
C PHE A 152 -16.20 -25.71 6.85
N SER A 153 -17.47 -26.14 6.85
CA SER A 153 -18.09 -26.81 8.00
C SER A 153 -17.39 -28.11 8.37
N ASP A 154 -17.08 -28.97 7.39
CA ASP A 154 -16.33 -30.21 7.61
C ASP A 154 -14.90 -29.96 8.11
N SER A 155 -14.27 -28.88 7.63
CA SER A 155 -12.96 -28.45 8.09
C SER A 155 -12.96 -28.13 9.58
N ILE A 156 -13.95 -27.35 10.04
CA ILE A 156 -14.11 -27.05 11.48
C ILE A 156 -14.45 -28.31 12.27
N TYR A 157 -15.39 -29.12 11.78
CA TYR A 157 -15.81 -30.36 12.44
C TYR A 157 -14.63 -31.30 12.70
N ASP A 158 -13.81 -31.55 11.67
CA ASP A 158 -12.64 -32.44 11.79
C ASP A 158 -11.53 -31.78 12.63
N PHE A 159 -11.37 -30.45 12.55
CA PHE A 159 -10.42 -29.70 13.36
C PHE A 159 -10.76 -29.83 14.86
N ILE A 160 -12.03 -29.80 15.24
CA ILE A 160 -12.44 -29.98 16.65
C ILE A 160 -12.59 -31.47 16.99
N LYS A 161 -12.53 -32.37 15.99
CA LYS A 161 -12.86 -33.80 16.11
C LYS A 161 -14.24 -34.01 16.74
N PHE A 162 -15.21 -33.23 16.26
CA PHE A 162 -16.50 -33.03 16.92
C PHE A 162 -17.29 -34.33 17.10
N GLY A 163 -17.17 -35.28 16.16
CA GLY A 163 -17.79 -36.60 16.26
C GLY A 163 -17.31 -37.49 17.40
N ASN A 164 -16.23 -37.12 18.11
CA ASN A 164 -15.71 -37.84 19.28
C ASN A 164 -15.97 -37.09 20.60
N ILE A 165 -16.81 -36.06 20.60
CA ILE A 165 -17.12 -35.28 21.80
C ILE A 165 -18.04 -36.07 22.73
N ASN A 166 -19.02 -36.76 22.17
CA ASN A 166 -19.98 -37.58 22.89
C ASN A 166 -19.98 -39.03 22.37
N ASP A 167 -20.54 -39.94 23.16
CA ASP A 167 -20.59 -41.37 22.83
C ASP A 167 -21.60 -41.69 21.70
N GLU A 168 -22.54 -40.79 21.42
CA GLU A 168 -23.57 -40.94 20.38
C GLU A 168 -23.10 -40.49 18.98
N GLY A 169 -21.98 -39.78 18.89
CA GLY A 169 -21.33 -39.40 17.63
C GLY A 169 -22.15 -38.43 16.77
N ILE A 170 -22.01 -37.13 17.01
CA ILE A 170 -22.65 -36.09 16.19
C ILE A 170 -22.14 -36.15 14.75
N THR A 171 -23.04 -36.18 13.76
CA THR A 171 -22.66 -36.24 12.35
C THR A 171 -22.23 -34.88 11.79
N LYS A 172 -21.46 -34.89 10.69
CA LYS A 172 -21.11 -33.68 9.92
C LYS A 172 -22.32 -32.87 9.47
N ALA A 173 -23.40 -33.55 9.07
CA ALA A 173 -24.65 -32.90 8.64
C ALA A 173 -25.32 -32.15 9.78
N GLN A 174 -25.39 -32.75 10.97
CA GLN A 174 -25.93 -32.09 12.17
C GLN A 174 -25.05 -30.92 12.60
N PHE A 175 -23.72 -31.07 12.54
CA PHE A 175 -22.80 -29.96 12.82
C PHE A 175 -22.96 -28.80 11.82
N ARG A 176 -23.12 -29.11 10.54
CA ARG A 176 -23.40 -28.10 9.52
C ARG A 176 -24.71 -27.37 9.82
N ASP A 177 -25.77 -28.09 10.18
CA ASP A 177 -27.05 -27.49 10.54
C ASP A 177 -26.93 -26.54 11.74
N PHE A 178 -26.23 -26.96 12.79
CA PHE A 178 -25.89 -26.11 13.92
C PHE A 178 -25.17 -24.82 13.47
N MET A 179 -24.12 -24.93 12.65
CA MET A 179 -23.36 -23.77 12.18
C MET A 179 -24.22 -22.81 11.34
N VAL A 180 -25.17 -23.33 10.56
CA VAL A 180 -26.08 -22.50 9.73
C VAL A 180 -27.09 -21.75 10.58
N ASN A 181 -27.62 -22.38 11.63
CA ASN A 181 -28.67 -21.82 12.49
C ASN A 181 -28.13 -21.03 13.69
N SER A 182 -26.84 -21.19 14.02
CA SER A 182 -26.14 -20.43 15.06
C SER A 182 -25.88 -18.97 14.69
N ASP A 183 -25.44 -18.17 15.66
CA ASP A 183 -24.96 -16.81 15.48
C ASP A 183 -23.54 -16.69 14.88
N PHE A 184 -23.05 -17.73 14.17
CA PHE A 184 -21.68 -17.82 13.67
C PHE A 184 -21.22 -16.58 12.89
N LEU A 185 -22.06 -16.02 12.02
CA LEU A 185 -21.70 -14.83 11.25
C LEU A 185 -21.56 -13.58 12.13
N GLU A 186 -22.34 -13.47 13.21
CA GLU A 186 -22.21 -12.36 14.15
C GLU A 186 -20.91 -12.50 14.93
N PHE A 187 -20.64 -13.69 15.47
CA PHE A 187 -19.36 -14.00 16.13
C PHE A 187 -18.16 -13.72 15.21
N ALA A 188 -18.21 -14.20 13.96
CA ALA A 188 -17.16 -13.99 12.98
C ALA A 188 -17.01 -12.51 12.60
N ALA A 189 -18.11 -11.75 12.51
CA ALA A 189 -18.09 -10.33 12.20
C ALA A 189 -17.42 -9.51 13.31
N GLU A 190 -17.75 -9.78 14.58
CA GLU A 190 -17.12 -9.13 15.73
C GLU A 190 -15.61 -9.35 15.74
N LYS A 191 -15.16 -10.60 15.52
CA LYS A 191 -13.72 -10.89 15.45
C LYS A 191 -13.08 -10.22 14.24
N THR A 192 -13.74 -10.27 13.08
CA THR A 192 -13.24 -9.63 11.85
C THR A 192 -13.01 -8.12 12.03
N GLU A 193 -13.88 -7.43 12.78
CA GLU A 193 -13.69 -6.02 13.10
C GLU A 193 -12.33 -5.80 13.78
N LEU A 194 -12.01 -6.60 14.80
CA LEU A 194 -10.76 -6.51 15.55
C LEU A 194 -9.54 -6.80 14.67
N TYR A 195 -9.57 -7.87 13.86
CA TYR A 195 -8.48 -8.20 12.93
C TYR A 195 -8.21 -7.09 11.93
N VAL A 196 -9.26 -6.58 11.28
CA VAL A 196 -9.10 -5.54 10.25
C VAL A 196 -8.66 -4.22 10.87
N ASP A 197 -9.18 -3.84 12.04
CA ASP A 197 -8.74 -2.63 12.72
C ASP A 197 -7.29 -2.72 13.21
N TYR A 198 -6.82 -3.89 13.62
CA TYR A 198 -5.41 -4.09 13.92
C TYR A 198 -4.54 -4.01 12.65
N ILE A 199 -4.89 -4.75 11.59
CA ILE A 199 -4.07 -4.86 10.37
C ILE A 199 -4.01 -3.53 9.59
N ILE A 200 -5.16 -2.88 9.39
CA ILE A 200 -5.27 -1.69 8.53
C ILE A 200 -5.14 -0.39 9.34
N ASN A 201 -5.72 -0.36 10.55
CA ASN A 201 -5.75 0.86 11.37
C ASN A 201 -4.68 0.88 12.47
N GLY A 202 -4.02 -0.25 12.76
CA GLY A 202 -3.02 -0.34 13.83
C GLY A 202 -3.63 -0.12 15.21
N LYS A 203 -4.93 -0.36 15.38
CA LYS A 203 -5.64 -0.15 16.63
C LYS A 203 -5.63 -1.40 17.48
N GLY A 204 -5.52 -1.20 18.79
CA GLY A 204 -5.59 -2.27 19.78
C GLY A 204 -4.32 -3.12 19.85
N THR A 205 -4.39 -4.16 20.67
CA THR A 205 -3.40 -5.22 20.71
C THR A 205 -3.68 -6.25 19.63
N GLU A 206 -2.71 -7.11 19.35
CA GLU A 206 -2.90 -8.22 18.42
C GLU A 206 -4.13 -9.04 18.83
N PRO A 207 -5.16 -9.12 17.96
CA PRO A 207 -6.35 -9.90 18.25
C PRO A 207 -6.05 -11.38 18.05
N THR A 208 -6.73 -12.19 18.86
CA THR A 208 -6.87 -13.62 18.64
C THR A 208 -8.30 -14.02 18.97
N VAL A 209 -8.72 -15.18 18.49
CA VAL A 209 -9.91 -15.85 19.02
C VAL A 209 -9.41 -16.93 19.96
N THR A 210 -9.62 -16.75 21.25
CA THR A 210 -9.14 -17.67 22.27
C THR A 210 -9.97 -18.95 22.27
N THR A 211 -9.40 -20.03 22.79
CA THR A 211 -10.15 -21.28 22.98
C THR A 211 -11.37 -21.10 23.89
N ASP A 212 -11.28 -20.21 24.89
CA ASP A 212 -12.40 -19.89 25.76
C ASP A 212 -13.53 -19.21 24.99
N GLU A 213 -13.24 -18.23 24.13
CA GLU A 213 -14.24 -17.58 23.28
C GLU A 213 -14.87 -18.54 22.27
N MET A 214 -14.10 -19.43 21.66
CA MET A 214 -14.65 -20.46 20.78
C MET A 214 -15.56 -21.44 21.53
N THR A 215 -15.19 -21.81 22.75
CA THR A 215 -16.02 -22.71 23.59
C THR A 215 -17.29 -21.99 24.04
N GLU A 216 -17.19 -20.71 24.38
CA GLU A 216 -18.32 -19.88 24.79
C GLU A 216 -19.30 -19.66 23.63
N PHE A 217 -18.83 -19.56 22.38
CA PHE A 217 -19.71 -19.58 21.20
C PHE A 217 -20.66 -20.79 21.20
N PHE A 218 -20.16 -22.00 21.48
CA PHE A 218 -21.02 -23.19 21.55
C PHE A 218 -22.01 -23.13 22.73
N ARG A 219 -21.64 -22.49 23.85
CA ARG A 219 -22.54 -22.32 25.01
C ARG A 219 -23.62 -21.28 24.75
N ASN A 220 -23.28 -20.19 24.08
CA ASN A 220 -24.23 -19.12 23.75
C ASN A 220 -25.27 -19.56 22.71
N ASN A 221 -25.01 -20.65 21.99
CA ASN A 221 -25.91 -21.28 21.03
C ASN A 221 -26.49 -22.61 21.55
N GLU A 222 -26.70 -22.73 22.87
CA GLU A 222 -27.22 -23.97 23.48
C GLU A 222 -28.58 -24.38 22.87
N ASP A 223 -29.50 -23.45 22.67
CA ASP A 223 -30.82 -23.72 22.11
C ASP A 223 -30.73 -24.36 20.71
N VAL A 224 -29.81 -23.85 19.86
CA VAL A 224 -29.55 -24.38 18.51
C VAL A 224 -28.86 -25.73 18.59
N SER A 225 -27.98 -25.93 19.56
CA SER A 225 -27.29 -27.21 19.77
C SER A 225 -28.27 -28.33 20.12
N GLU A 226 -29.29 -28.04 20.93
CA GLU A 226 -30.32 -29.01 21.30
C GLU A 226 -31.19 -29.40 20.11
N GLU A 227 -31.57 -28.42 19.28
CA GLU A 227 -32.37 -28.64 18.06
C GLU A 227 -31.58 -29.44 17.00
N SER A 228 -30.34 -29.06 16.70
CA SER A 228 -29.57 -29.69 15.63
C SER A 228 -28.96 -31.03 16.02
N PHE A 229 -28.57 -31.22 17.28
CA PHE A 229 -27.93 -32.46 17.75
C PHE A 229 -28.92 -33.46 18.34
N GLY A 230 -30.12 -33.01 18.72
CA GLY A 230 -31.14 -33.84 19.35
C GLY A 230 -30.87 -34.13 20.83
N TYR A 231 -29.91 -33.42 21.44
CA TYR A 231 -29.65 -33.48 22.88
C TYR A 231 -29.03 -32.18 23.38
N LYS A 232 -29.26 -31.89 24.66
CA LYS A 232 -28.65 -30.74 25.33
C LYS A 232 -27.21 -31.04 25.73
N MET A 233 -26.27 -30.26 25.20
CA MET A 233 -24.85 -30.40 25.49
C MET A 233 -24.56 -30.19 26.98
N GLN A 234 -23.69 -31.03 27.54
CA GLN A 234 -23.29 -30.97 28.93
C GLN A 234 -21.94 -30.28 29.11
N THR A 235 -21.60 -29.93 30.34
CA THR A 235 -20.27 -29.39 30.69
C THR A 235 -19.12 -30.29 30.23
N GLY A 236 -19.34 -31.62 30.20
CA GLY A 236 -18.39 -32.58 29.65
C GLY A 236 -18.07 -32.35 28.17
N ASP A 237 -19.09 -32.06 27.36
CA ASP A 237 -18.97 -31.84 25.92
C ASP A 237 -18.21 -30.55 25.63
N TYR A 238 -18.55 -29.46 26.31
CA TYR A 238 -17.83 -28.18 26.19
C TYR A 238 -16.36 -28.32 26.60
N ASN A 239 -16.07 -29.10 27.66
CA ASN A 239 -14.70 -29.38 28.07
C ASN A 239 -13.95 -30.24 27.05
N ALA A 240 -14.63 -31.17 26.37
CA ALA A 240 -14.05 -31.95 25.29
C ALA A 240 -13.71 -31.07 24.08
N ILE A 241 -14.61 -30.15 23.68
CA ILE A 241 -14.35 -29.13 22.64
C ILE A 241 -13.10 -28.32 23.00
N ARG A 242 -13.09 -27.73 24.20
CA ARG A 242 -11.95 -26.94 24.69
C ARG A 242 -10.63 -27.70 24.60
N ARG A 243 -10.61 -28.96 25.06
CA ARG A 243 -9.39 -29.79 25.03
C ARG A 243 -8.91 -30.06 23.61
N GLN A 244 -9.81 -30.25 22.64
CA GLN A 244 -9.41 -30.46 21.25
C GLN A 244 -8.89 -29.17 20.61
N LEU A 245 -9.51 -28.04 20.91
CA LEU A 245 -9.03 -26.72 20.47
C LEU A 245 -7.65 -26.39 21.05
N GLU A 246 -7.42 -26.63 22.35
CA GLU A 246 -6.10 -26.49 23.00
C GLU A 246 -5.08 -27.44 22.38
N ARG A 247 -5.44 -28.71 22.17
CA ARG A 247 -4.56 -29.72 21.55
C ARG A 247 -4.13 -29.35 20.14
N ASN A 248 -5.02 -28.70 19.37
CA ASN A 248 -4.75 -28.30 18.00
C ASN A 248 -4.25 -26.84 17.90
N GLU A 249 -3.89 -26.23 19.03
CA GLU A 249 -3.31 -24.88 19.11
C GLU A 249 -4.17 -23.85 18.35
N ALA A 250 -5.49 -23.91 18.53
CA ALA A 250 -6.45 -23.13 17.76
C ALA A 250 -6.22 -21.61 17.91
N ASP A 251 -5.99 -21.17 19.14
CA ASP A 251 -5.68 -19.78 19.49
C ASP A 251 -4.40 -19.28 18.80
N SER A 252 -3.36 -20.11 18.78
CA SER A 252 -2.07 -19.80 18.18
C SER A 252 -2.14 -19.77 16.66
N ASN A 253 -2.97 -20.62 16.05
CA ASN A 253 -3.22 -20.63 14.61
C ASN A 253 -4.00 -19.40 14.11
N LEU A 254 -4.70 -18.69 15.00
CA LEU A 254 -5.45 -17.48 14.68
C LEU A 254 -4.68 -16.19 14.96
N LEU A 255 -3.50 -16.25 15.56
CA LEU A 255 -2.64 -15.09 15.72
C LEU A 255 -2.13 -14.55 14.36
N ILE A 256 -2.11 -13.24 14.23
CA ILE A 256 -1.61 -12.54 13.04
C ILE A 256 -0.11 -12.78 12.85
N SER A 257 0.63 -12.93 13.95
CA SER A 257 2.05 -13.32 13.95
C SER A 257 2.26 -14.67 13.29
N SER A 258 1.38 -15.65 13.57
CA SER A 258 1.44 -16.99 13.00
C SER A 258 1.16 -16.97 11.50
N TRP A 259 0.16 -16.18 11.07
CA TRP A 259 -0.09 -15.96 9.65
C TRP A 259 1.09 -15.30 8.95
N SER A 260 1.70 -14.32 9.62
CA SER A 260 2.84 -13.58 9.07
C SER A 260 4.06 -14.46 8.82
N VAL A 261 4.31 -15.43 9.71
CA VAL A 261 5.38 -16.42 9.53
C VAL A 261 5.05 -17.37 8.38
N ARG A 262 3.80 -17.87 8.32
CA ARG A 262 3.36 -18.83 7.29
C ARG A 262 3.41 -18.26 5.87
N THR A 263 3.00 -17.01 5.69
CA THR A 263 2.98 -16.35 4.37
C THR A 263 4.31 -15.68 4.01
N GLY A 264 5.22 -15.54 4.97
CA GLY A 264 6.43 -14.71 4.83
C GLY A 264 6.13 -13.20 4.77
N PHE A 265 4.89 -12.79 5.04
CA PHE A 265 4.44 -11.41 4.92
C PHE A 265 4.01 -10.84 6.28
N ASN A 266 4.61 -9.73 6.71
CA ASN A 266 4.33 -9.17 8.03
C ASN A 266 3.02 -8.35 8.05
N PHE A 267 1.90 -9.01 8.32
CA PHE A 267 0.58 -8.38 8.41
C PHE A 267 0.48 -7.37 9.56
N GLY A 268 1.20 -7.58 10.68
CA GLY A 268 1.22 -6.63 11.80
C GLY A 268 1.84 -5.26 11.45
N LYS A 269 2.68 -5.20 10.40
CA LYS A 269 3.28 -3.95 9.92
C LYS A 269 2.50 -3.29 8.78
N LEU A 270 1.40 -3.89 8.30
CA LEU A 270 0.62 -3.31 7.22
C LEU A 270 0.03 -1.95 7.57
N ASN A 271 -0.28 -1.70 8.85
CA ASN A 271 -0.88 -0.44 9.24
C ASN A 271 -0.03 0.75 8.79
N TYR A 272 1.31 0.63 8.80
CA TYR A 272 2.21 1.71 8.39
C TYR A 272 1.98 2.17 6.96
N ALA A 273 1.60 1.26 6.05
CA ALA A 273 1.28 1.59 4.66
C ALA A 273 -0.06 2.35 4.53
N PHE A 274 -0.97 2.18 5.50
CA PHE A 274 -2.31 2.76 5.50
C PHE A 274 -2.50 3.88 6.53
N GLN A 275 -1.44 4.27 7.25
CA GLN A 275 -1.47 5.43 8.14
C GLN A 275 -1.67 6.71 7.33
N TYR A 276 -2.52 7.61 7.80
CA TYR A 276 -2.78 8.89 7.14
C TYR A 276 -1.49 9.72 6.96
N ILE A 277 -0.55 9.63 7.91
CA ILE A 277 0.75 10.30 7.81
C ILE A 277 1.55 9.74 6.62
N THR A 278 1.69 8.43 6.50
CA THR A 278 2.39 7.78 5.37
C THR A 278 1.73 8.10 4.03
N LEU A 279 0.40 8.01 3.97
CA LEU A 279 -0.36 8.37 2.77
C LEU A 279 -0.15 9.84 2.39
N GLY A 280 -0.11 10.74 3.38
CA GLY A 280 0.19 12.16 3.19
C GLY A 280 1.60 12.40 2.64
N ILE A 281 2.61 11.69 3.16
CA ILE A 281 3.99 11.75 2.67
C ILE A 281 4.07 11.27 1.22
N LEU A 282 3.43 10.14 0.88
CA LEU A 282 3.42 9.61 -0.48
C LEU A 282 2.64 10.53 -1.45
N ALA A 283 1.55 11.17 -0.98
CA ALA A 283 0.82 12.16 -1.75
C ALA A 283 1.69 13.42 -2.01
N ALA A 284 2.40 13.91 -0.99
CA ALA A 284 3.35 15.02 -1.14
C ALA A 284 4.48 14.67 -2.12
N LEU A 285 5.03 13.46 -2.04
CA LEU A 285 6.02 12.95 -2.98
C LEU A 285 5.47 12.91 -4.42
N THR A 286 4.22 12.51 -4.59
CA THR A 286 3.53 12.53 -5.90
C THR A 286 3.44 13.97 -6.45
N ILE A 287 3.13 14.95 -5.60
CA ILE A 287 3.09 16.37 -5.98
C ILE A 287 4.49 16.86 -6.41
N VAL A 288 5.56 16.44 -5.71
CA VAL A 288 6.94 16.77 -6.11
C VAL A 288 7.24 16.26 -7.51
N PHE A 289 6.82 15.03 -7.86
CA PHE A 289 6.97 14.52 -9.22
C PHE A 289 6.21 15.36 -10.26
N PHE A 290 5.01 15.85 -9.93
CA PHE A 290 4.28 16.75 -10.83
C PHE A 290 5.05 18.07 -11.04
N ILE A 291 5.60 18.66 -9.98
CA ILE A 291 6.43 19.86 -10.08
C ILE A 291 7.68 19.60 -10.93
N TRP A 292 8.36 18.47 -10.74
CA TRP A 292 9.52 18.09 -11.54
C TRP A 292 9.20 17.99 -13.03
N ILE A 293 8.07 17.37 -13.39
CA ILE A 293 7.59 17.33 -14.77
C ILE A 293 7.38 18.75 -15.30
N ALA A 294 6.76 19.64 -14.52
CA ALA A 294 6.54 21.03 -14.93
C ALA A 294 7.86 21.80 -15.16
N VAL A 295 8.88 21.54 -14.34
CA VAL A 295 10.23 22.14 -14.47
C VAL A 295 10.95 21.59 -15.70
N ILE A 296 10.97 20.26 -15.90
CA ILE A 296 11.65 19.61 -17.03
C ILE A 296 11.08 20.07 -18.37
N VAL A 297 9.78 20.35 -18.40
CA VAL A 297 9.03 20.74 -19.61
C VAL A 297 9.11 22.27 -19.85
N ASP A 298 9.97 22.98 -19.12
CA ASP A 298 10.18 24.43 -19.22
C ASP A 298 8.86 25.23 -19.10
N ARG A 299 7.92 24.76 -18.27
CA ARG A 299 6.60 25.40 -18.06
C ARG A 299 5.75 25.59 -19.33
N LYS A 300 6.09 24.91 -20.44
CA LYS A 300 5.31 24.99 -21.69
C LYS A 300 3.96 24.28 -21.50
N GLY A 301 2.90 25.07 -21.28
CA GLY A 301 1.57 24.58 -20.89
C GLY A 301 1.04 23.43 -21.77
N LYS A 302 1.23 23.49 -23.10
CA LYS A 302 0.80 22.46 -24.05
C LYS A 302 1.39 21.06 -23.77
N TYR A 303 2.63 21.01 -23.28
CA TYR A 303 3.33 19.77 -22.97
C TYR A 303 3.00 19.30 -21.54
N ILE A 304 2.88 20.21 -20.57
CA ILE A 304 2.43 19.88 -19.20
C ILE A 304 1.04 19.24 -19.22
N LEU A 305 0.09 19.84 -19.95
CA LEU A 305 -1.26 19.29 -20.10
C LEU A 305 -1.25 17.88 -20.71
N TRP A 306 -0.25 17.56 -21.54
CA TRP A 306 -0.11 16.22 -22.09
C TRP A 306 0.38 15.21 -21.07
N PHE A 307 1.44 15.55 -20.32
CA PHE A 307 1.99 14.67 -19.29
C PHE A 307 0.97 14.41 -18.18
N TYR A 308 0.35 15.46 -17.63
CA TYR A 308 -0.67 15.30 -16.59
C TYR A 308 -1.88 14.54 -17.11
N GLY A 309 -2.34 14.85 -18.33
CA GLY A 309 -3.45 14.13 -18.96
C GLY A 309 -3.18 12.63 -19.15
N ASN A 310 -1.92 12.23 -19.39
CA ASN A 310 -1.55 10.81 -19.45
C ASN A 310 -1.45 10.18 -18.06
N ILE A 311 -0.84 10.86 -17.09
CA ILE A 311 -0.72 10.34 -15.71
C ILE A 311 -2.11 10.03 -15.15
N PHE A 312 -3.02 11.01 -15.16
CA PHE A 312 -4.38 10.84 -14.65
C PHE A 312 -5.16 9.76 -15.40
N LEU A 313 -4.96 9.63 -16.71
CA LEU A 313 -5.64 8.62 -17.51
C LEU A 313 -5.13 7.21 -17.21
N PHE A 314 -3.81 7.00 -17.19
CA PHE A 314 -3.26 5.67 -16.95
C PHE A 314 -3.37 5.26 -15.49
N SER A 315 -3.15 6.16 -14.53
CA SER A 315 -3.40 5.87 -13.11
C SER A 315 -4.88 5.54 -12.88
N GLY A 316 -5.78 6.32 -13.48
CA GLY A 316 -7.21 6.10 -13.38
C GLY A 316 -7.64 4.76 -13.95
N ILE A 317 -7.07 4.34 -15.08
CA ILE A 317 -7.31 2.99 -15.64
C ILE A 317 -6.83 1.91 -14.67
N ILE A 318 -5.62 2.03 -14.10
CA ILE A 318 -5.10 1.04 -13.15
C ILE A 318 -6.01 0.92 -11.93
N VAL A 319 -6.39 2.05 -11.32
CA VAL A 319 -7.27 2.08 -10.14
C VAL A 319 -8.66 1.54 -10.47
N PHE A 320 -9.21 1.91 -11.63
CA PHE A 320 -10.49 1.40 -12.12
C PHE A 320 -10.46 -0.12 -12.31
N LEU A 321 -9.42 -0.64 -12.97
CA LEU A 321 -9.26 -2.08 -13.19
C LEU A 321 -9.08 -2.84 -11.88
N ALA A 322 -8.35 -2.28 -10.90
CA ALA A 322 -8.22 -2.88 -9.58
C ALA A 322 -9.57 -2.98 -8.86
N GLY A 323 -10.37 -1.91 -8.89
CA GLY A 323 -11.74 -1.94 -8.35
C GLY A 323 -12.65 -2.90 -9.10
N PHE A 324 -12.60 -2.90 -10.44
CA PHE A 324 -13.39 -3.80 -11.28
C PHE A 324 -13.04 -5.28 -11.05
N ALA A 325 -11.74 -5.59 -10.93
CA ALA A 325 -11.28 -6.94 -10.61
C ALA A 325 -11.75 -7.41 -9.23
N ALA A 326 -11.85 -6.50 -8.25
CA ALA A 326 -12.40 -6.85 -6.94
C ALA A 326 -13.92 -7.09 -6.97
N VAL A 327 -14.70 -6.33 -7.78
CA VAL A 327 -16.16 -6.58 -7.94
C VAL A 327 -16.44 -7.85 -8.73
N PHE A 328 -15.79 -8.05 -9.87
CA PHE A 328 -16.15 -9.12 -10.82
C PHE A 328 -15.19 -10.30 -10.79
N GLY A 329 -13.90 -10.05 -10.58
CA GLY A 329 -12.88 -11.09 -10.58
C GLY A 329 -13.03 -12.08 -9.44
N LEU A 330 -13.32 -11.61 -8.22
CA LEU A 330 -13.47 -12.49 -7.06
C LEU A 330 -14.73 -13.38 -7.14
N PRO A 331 -15.93 -12.87 -7.49
CA PRO A 331 -17.08 -13.75 -7.73
C PRO A 331 -16.86 -14.74 -8.89
N LEU A 332 -16.24 -14.31 -9.99
CA LEU A 332 -15.92 -15.22 -11.11
C LEU A 332 -14.93 -16.31 -10.69
N ALA A 333 -13.93 -15.96 -9.88
CA ALA A 333 -13.00 -16.93 -9.31
C ALA A 333 -13.72 -17.89 -8.34
N TYR A 334 -14.67 -17.40 -7.54
CA TYR A 334 -15.48 -18.24 -6.66
C TYR A 334 -16.32 -19.26 -7.44
N ILE A 335 -16.93 -18.88 -8.57
CA ILE A 335 -17.71 -19.81 -9.41
C ILE A 335 -16.84 -20.99 -9.91
N HIS A 336 -15.55 -20.77 -10.12
CA HIS A 336 -14.66 -21.82 -10.63
C HIS A 336 -13.93 -22.60 -9.53
N THR A 337 -13.57 -21.94 -8.44
CA THR A 337 -12.75 -22.53 -7.38
C THR A 337 -13.54 -22.98 -6.16
N GLU A 338 -14.78 -22.49 -6.01
CA GLU A 338 -15.62 -22.63 -4.81
C GLU A 338 -14.91 -22.23 -3.51
N SER A 339 -13.79 -21.48 -3.62
CA SER A 339 -12.89 -21.20 -2.52
C SER A 339 -13.50 -20.23 -1.53
N LEU A 340 -13.43 -20.59 -0.24
CA LEU A 340 -13.78 -19.72 0.88
C LEU A 340 -13.15 -18.32 0.78
N ALA A 341 -11.88 -18.24 0.38
CA ALA A 341 -11.16 -16.98 0.27
C ALA A 341 -11.76 -16.07 -0.82
N CYS A 342 -12.21 -16.64 -1.94
CA CYS A 342 -12.85 -15.89 -3.01
C CYS A 342 -14.25 -15.41 -2.60
N TYR A 343 -15.02 -16.26 -1.91
CA TYR A 343 -16.34 -15.90 -1.38
C TYR A 343 -16.24 -14.75 -0.37
N ALA A 344 -15.46 -14.95 0.70
CA ALA A 344 -15.27 -13.94 1.74
C ALA A 344 -14.65 -12.65 1.18
N GLY A 345 -13.62 -12.77 0.34
CA GLY A 345 -13.00 -11.63 -0.33
C GLY A 345 -13.98 -10.83 -1.17
N SER A 346 -14.85 -11.50 -1.92
CA SER A 346 -15.85 -10.83 -2.76
C SER A 346 -16.87 -10.03 -1.95
N ALA A 347 -17.26 -10.51 -0.76
CA ALA A 347 -18.16 -9.80 0.13
C ALA A 347 -17.46 -8.61 0.83
N MET A 348 -16.26 -8.83 1.36
CA MET A 348 -15.53 -7.85 2.16
C MET A 348 -14.95 -6.69 1.34
N LEU A 349 -14.65 -6.90 0.06
CA LEU A 349 -14.02 -5.88 -0.80
C LEU A 349 -15.00 -5.02 -1.61
N ILE A 350 -16.31 -5.24 -1.49
CA ILE A 350 -17.32 -4.41 -2.19
C ILE A 350 -17.09 -2.91 -1.95
N PRO A 351 -16.92 -2.43 -0.70
CA PRO A 351 -16.82 -0.98 -0.45
C PRO A 351 -15.51 -0.40 -0.99
N PHE A 352 -14.39 -1.11 -0.83
CA PHE A 352 -13.13 -0.78 -1.52
C PHE A 352 -13.34 -0.64 -3.03
N SER A 353 -14.03 -1.60 -3.63
CA SER A 353 -14.23 -1.65 -5.07
C SER A 353 -15.05 -0.47 -5.57
N LEU A 354 -16.10 -0.07 -4.84
CA LEU A 354 -16.88 1.12 -5.15
C LEU A 354 -16.01 2.39 -5.14
N PHE A 355 -15.22 2.58 -4.08
CA PHE A 355 -14.29 3.73 -4.02
C PHE A 355 -13.26 3.70 -5.14
N ALA A 356 -12.69 2.53 -5.45
CA ALA A 356 -11.68 2.38 -6.50
C ALA A 356 -12.27 2.65 -7.90
N VAL A 357 -13.45 2.11 -8.22
CA VAL A 357 -14.13 2.37 -9.50
C VAL A 357 -14.47 3.85 -9.63
N SER A 358 -15.06 4.46 -8.61
CA SER A 358 -15.41 5.89 -8.64
C SER A 358 -14.17 6.79 -8.77
N THR A 359 -13.12 6.51 -8.01
CA THR A 359 -11.86 7.27 -8.05
C THR A 359 -11.17 7.11 -9.39
N GLY A 360 -11.12 5.88 -9.93
CA GLY A 360 -10.54 5.58 -11.24
C GLY A 360 -11.28 6.31 -12.36
N LEU A 361 -12.62 6.27 -12.38
CA LEU A 361 -13.42 7.01 -13.37
C LEU A 361 -13.20 8.51 -13.27
N PHE A 362 -13.16 9.07 -12.05
CA PHE A 362 -12.87 10.48 -11.84
C PHE A 362 -11.50 10.87 -12.43
N GLN A 363 -10.46 10.08 -12.15
CA GLN A 363 -9.12 10.31 -12.70
C GLN A 363 -9.10 10.22 -14.24
N ILE A 364 -9.78 9.24 -14.83
CA ILE A 364 -9.92 9.11 -16.28
C ILE A 364 -10.58 10.35 -16.88
N CYS A 365 -11.69 10.83 -16.28
CA CYS A 365 -12.38 12.04 -16.73
C CYS A 365 -11.47 13.26 -16.70
N VAL A 366 -10.74 13.47 -15.60
CA VAL A 366 -9.74 14.56 -15.47
C VAL A 366 -8.66 14.43 -16.56
N GLY A 367 -8.15 13.22 -16.80
CA GLY A 367 -7.18 12.96 -17.86
C GLY A 367 -7.69 13.29 -19.28
N ILE A 368 -8.95 12.95 -19.57
CA ILE A 368 -9.61 13.27 -20.85
C ILE A 368 -9.81 14.78 -21.00
N ILE A 369 -10.17 15.49 -19.93
CA ILE A 369 -10.32 16.95 -19.93
C ILE A 369 -8.99 17.62 -20.29
N PHE A 370 -7.88 17.23 -19.64
CA PHE A 370 -6.55 17.78 -19.97
C PHE A 370 -6.16 17.54 -21.43
N LYS A 371 -6.42 16.33 -21.97
CA LYS A 371 -6.16 16.03 -23.39
C LYS A 371 -7.04 16.87 -24.32
N SER A 372 -8.28 17.12 -23.94
CA SER A 372 -9.23 17.93 -24.71
C SER A 372 -8.83 19.40 -24.74
N ILE A 373 -8.42 19.96 -23.60
CA ILE A 373 -7.90 21.33 -23.51
C ILE A 373 -6.64 21.49 -24.38
N LYS A 374 -5.72 20.51 -24.36
CA LYS A 374 -4.55 20.51 -25.27
C LYS A 374 -4.96 20.55 -26.74
N LYS A 375 -5.95 19.74 -27.14
CA LYS A 375 -6.48 19.72 -28.52
C LYS A 375 -7.07 21.08 -28.89
N PHE A 376 -7.78 21.73 -27.97
CA PHE A 376 -8.36 23.05 -28.18
C PHE A 376 -7.27 24.11 -28.43
N PHE A 377 -6.24 24.19 -27.59
CA PHE A 377 -5.13 25.13 -27.79
C PHE A 377 -4.40 24.88 -29.12
N ARG A 378 -4.16 23.61 -29.49
CA ARG A 378 -3.55 23.27 -30.78
C ARG A 378 -4.40 23.70 -31.97
N ARG A 379 -5.73 23.58 -31.90
CA ARG A 379 -6.64 24.04 -32.96
C ARG A 379 -6.65 25.56 -33.09
N ARG A 380 -6.61 26.28 -31.96
CA ARG A 380 -6.56 27.75 -31.94
C ARG A 380 -5.26 28.27 -32.55
N GLU A 381 -4.14 27.67 -32.19
CA GLU A 381 -2.81 28.00 -32.74
C GLU A 381 -2.77 27.82 -34.26
N LYS A 382 -3.30 26.71 -34.78
CA LYS A 382 -3.41 26.48 -36.23
C LYS A 382 -4.26 27.53 -36.94
N ARG A 383 -5.43 27.88 -36.37
CA ARG A 383 -6.31 28.92 -36.94
C ARG A 383 -5.63 30.28 -36.96
N SER A 384 -4.92 30.65 -35.89
CA SER A 384 -4.15 31.90 -35.86
C SER A 384 -3.07 31.94 -36.94
N GLN A 385 -2.34 30.84 -37.15
CA GLN A 385 -1.33 30.73 -38.22
C GLN A 385 -1.96 30.77 -39.63
N GLU A 386 -3.12 30.14 -39.83
CA GLU A 386 -3.84 30.21 -41.11
C GLU A 386 -4.33 31.63 -41.41
N ILE A 387 -4.83 32.35 -40.40
CA ILE A 387 -5.25 33.75 -40.54
C ILE A 387 -4.05 34.66 -40.86
N GLU A 388 -2.92 34.45 -40.18
CA GLU A 388 -1.70 35.22 -40.42
C GLU A 388 -1.13 34.98 -41.83
N LYS A 389 -1.14 33.73 -42.30
CA LYS A 389 -0.76 33.40 -43.68
C LYS A 389 -1.72 34.00 -44.71
N ALA A 390 -3.02 33.98 -44.44
CA ALA A 390 -4.02 34.59 -45.32
C ALA A 390 -3.87 36.12 -45.37
N LEU A 391 -3.55 36.78 -44.25
CA LEU A 391 -3.24 38.22 -44.19
C LEU A 391 -1.95 38.55 -44.94
N ALA A 392 -0.90 37.75 -44.78
CA ALA A 392 0.37 37.94 -45.51
C ALA A 392 0.18 37.80 -47.02
N ALA A 393 -0.62 36.82 -47.47
CA ALA A 393 -0.92 36.61 -48.88
C ALA A 393 -1.88 37.66 -49.49
N ALA A 394 -2.61 38.42 -48.67
CA ALA A 394 -3.52 39.48 -49.11
C ALA A 394 -2.87 40.87 -49.17
N ASN A 395 -1.69 41.03 -48.57
CA ASN A 395 -0.88 42.27 -48.58
C ASN A 395 0.23 42.25 -49.64
N VAL A 396 0.21 41.27 -50.53
CA VAL A 396 1.01 41.14 -51.77
C VAL A 396 0.04 41.25 -52.94
#